data_AF-A0A7Y5XV26-F1
#
_entry.id   AF-A0A7Y5XV26-F1
#
_cell.length_a   1.000
_cell.length_b   1.000
_cell.length_c   1.000
_cell.angle_alpha   90.00
_cell.angle_beta   90.00
_cell.angle_gamma   90.00
#
_symmetry.space_group_name_H-M   'P 1'
#
loop_
_entity.id
_entity.type
_entity.pdbx_description
1 polymer ?
#
loop_
_entity_poly.entity_id
_entity_poly.type
_entity_poly.pdbx_seq_one_letter_code
_entity_poly.pdbx_strand_id
1 'polypeptide(L)'
;MSWYVRRARPTSLSYENFELAEALVVLTPQAEHLKAPAASEADVECFAVQHVRPLVRAAWDAAFANELALQVWELSYQRLPPELRTPACRDGGPLDRDPGSSAWP
;
A
#
# COMPACT_ATOMS: atom_id res chain seq x y z
N MET A 1 -19.47 15.23 14.12
CA MET A 1 -19.06 15.47 12.72
C MET A 1 -17.58 15.77 12.73
N SER A 2 -16.75 14.75 12.53
CA SER A 2 -15.29 14.90 12.57
C SER A 2 -14.78 15.17 11.17
N TRP A 3 -14.14 16.31 11.04
CA TRP A 3 -13.60 16.85 9.81
C TRP A 3 -12.34 16.07 9.45
N TYR A 4 -12.35 15.48 8.26
CA TYR A 4 -11.17 15.05 7.55
C TYR A 4 -10.23 16.25 7.37
N VAL A 5 -9.35 16.50 8.34
CA VAL A 5 -8.36 17.58 8.25
C VAL A 5 -7.06 17.01 7.71
N ARG A 6 -6.92 17.21 6.40
CA ARG A 6 -5.67 17.41 5.65
C ARG A 6 -4.45 17.72 6.53
N ARG A 7 -3.35 16.99 6.31
CA ARG A 7 -1.95 17.31 6.70
C ARG A 7 -1.56 17.14 8.17
N ALA A 8 -1.53 15.89 8.64
CA ALA A 8 -0.51 15.47 9.59
C ALA A 8 -0.23 13.98 9.36
N ARG A 9 0.72 13.70 8.46
CA ARG A 9 1.44 12.42 8.49
C ARG A 9 2.01 12.29 9.91
N PRO A 10 1.74 11.22 10.67
CA PRO A 10 2.32 11.06 11.99
C PRO A 10 3.84 11.27 11.91
N THR A 11 4.40 12.19 12.70
CA THR A 11 5.84 12.51 12.68
C THR A 11 6.71 11.39 13.26
N SER A 12 6.09 10.36 13.82
CA SER A 12 6.71 9.10 14.21
C SER A 12 5.75 7.97 13.88
N LEU A 13 6.07 7.16 12.87
CA LEU A 13 5.49 5.83 12.73
C LEU A 13 5.93 5.02 13.97
N SER A 14 5.00 4.35 14.64
CA SER A 14 5.37 3.40 15.68
C SER A 14 6.21 2.29 15.02
N TYR A 15 7.45 2.11 15.47
CA TYR A 15 8.29 1.00 15.00
C TYR A 15 7.80 -0.36 15.50
N GLU A 16 6.77 -0.40 16.35
CA GLU A 16 6.20 -1.61 16.94
C GLU A 16 5.76 -2.63 15.88
N ASN A 17 5.48 -2.20 14.64
CA ASN A 17 5.13 -3.07 13.50
C ASN A 17 5.99 -2.85 12.26
N PHE A 18 7.15 -2.21 12.41
CA PHE A 18 8.05 -1.94 11.29
C PHE A 18 8.53 -3.22 10.60
N GLU A 19 8.89 -4.25 11.39
CA GLU A 19 9.30 -5.56 10.87
C GLU A 19 8.18 -6.23 10.07
N LEU A 20 6.92 -6.07 10.51
CA LEU A 20 5.77 -6.58 9.78
C LEU A 20 5.55 -5.81 8.48
N ALA A 21 5.72 -4.48 8.50
CA ALA A 21 5.65 -3.67 7.29
C ALA A 21 6.74 -4.07 6.28
N GLU A 22 7.99 -4.25 6.73
CA GLU A 22 9.10 -4.73 5.88
C GLU A 22 8.82 -6.12 5.31
N ALA A 23 8.29 -7.04 6.13
CA ALA A 23 7.88 -8.35 5.64
C ALA A 23 6.81 -8.24 4.55
N LEU A 24 5.82 -7.35 4.73
CA LEU A 24 4.76 -7.13 3.75
C LEU A 24 5.26 -6.48 2.46
N VAL A 25 6.29 -5.61 2.53
CA VAL A 25 6.97 -5.07 1.34
C VAL A 25 7.52 -6.19 0.45
N VAL A 26 7.95 -7.31 1.03
CA VAL A 26 8.45 -8.45 0.25
C VAL A 26 7.32 -9.40 -0.13
N LEU A 27 6.41 -9.71 0.80
CA LEU A 27 5.40 -10.75 0.60
C LEU A 27 4.30 -10.32 -0.38
N THR A 28 3.86 -9.06 -0.35
CA THR A 28 2.74 -8.66 -1.21
C THR A 28 3.12 -8.60 -2.70
N PRO A 29 4.31 -8.12 -3.14
CA PRO A 29 4.72 -8.24 -4.54
C PRO A 29 4.83 -9.70 -5.00
N GLN A 30 5.38 -10.59 -4.17
CA GLN A 30 5.46 -12.02 -4.51
C GLN A 30 4.07 -12.64 -4.67
N ALA A 31 3.12 -12.26 -3.82
CA ALA A 31 1.73 -12.69 -3.97
C ALA A 31 1.09 -12.14 -5.25
N GLU A 32 1.44 -10.92 -5.68
CA GLU A 32 0.93 -10.33 -6.92
C GLU A 32 1.55 -10.97 -8.17
N HIS A 33 2.84 -11.34 -8.14
CA HIS A 33 3.49 -12.13 -9.18
C HIS A 33 2.76 -13.47 -9.45
N LEU A 34 2.23 -14.12 -8.40
CA LEU A 34 1.43 -15.34 -8.54
C LEU A 34 0.06 -15.10 -9.17
N LYS A 35 -0.54 -13.92 -8.96
CA LYS A 35 -1.87 -13.57 -9.49
C LYS A 35 -1.80 -13.07 -10.93
N ALA A 36 -0.74 -12.36 -11.29
CA ALA A 36 -0.58 -11.70 -12.58
C ALA A 36 0.85 -11.90 -13.12
N PRO A 37 1.21 -13.13 -13.56
CA PRO A 37 2.58 -13.47 -13.95
C PRO A 37 3.11 -12.74 -15.20
N ALA A 38 2.23 -12.06 -15.95
CA ALA A 38 2.59 -11.26 -17.12
C ALA A 38 2.60 -9.74 -16.84
N ALA A 39 2.29 -9.31 -15.61
CA ALA A 39 2.32 -7.90 -15.25
C ALA A 39 3.76 -7.38 -15.22
N SER A 40 3.94 -6.08 -15.50
CA SER A 40 5.23 -5.44 -15.32
C SER A 40 5.54 -5.31 -13.82
N GLU A 41 6.83 -5.23 -13.45
CA GLU A 41 7.21 -5.01 -12.04
C GLU A 41 6.57 -3.73 -11.47
N ALA A 42 6.46 -2.67 -12.27
CA ALA A 42 5.81 -1.42 -11.84
C ALA A 42 4.32 -1.60 -11.52
N ASP A 43 3.61 -2.44 -12.28
CA ASP A 43 2.21 -2.77 -12.00
C ASP A 43 2.10 -3.68 -10.77
N VAL A 44 3.00 -4.67 -10.65
CA VAL A 44 3.06 -5.57 -9.50
C VAL A 44 3.28 -4.79 -8.21
N GLU A 45 4.25 -3.89 -8.18
CA GLU A 45 4.54 -3.04 -7.01
C GLU A 45 3.36 -2.11 -6.67
N CYS A 46 2.67 -1.60 -7.69
CA CYS A 46 1.45 -0.82 -7.47
C CYS A 46 0.33 -1.65 -6.83
N PHE A 47 0.14 -2.86 -7.30
CA PHE A 47 -0.88 -3.77 -6.77
C PHE A 47 -0.53 -4.31 -5.39
N ALA A 48 0.76 -4.49 -5.12
CA ALA A 48 1.27 -5.00 -3.86
C ALA A 48 0.92 -4.09 -2.68
N VAL A 49 1.08 -2.77 -2.84
CA VAL A 49 0.74 -1.81 -1.77
C VAL A 49 -0.77 -1.73 -1.51
N GLN A 50 -1.60 -1.85 -2.56
CA GLN A 50 -3.05 -1.89 -2.44
C GLN A 50 -3.55 -3.20 -1.79
N HIS A 51 -2.77 -4.28 -1.92
CA HIS A 51 -3.10 -5.58 -1.34
C HIS A 51 -2.92 -5.63 0.19
N VAL A 52 -2.11 -4.73 0.77
CA VAL A 52 -1.82 -4.72 2.21
C VAL A 52 -3.07 -4.52 3.06
N ARG A 53 -3.85 -3.47 2.81
CA ARG A 53 -5.02 -3.15 3.65
C ARG A 53 -6.05 -4.29 3.70
N PRO A 54 -6.52 -4.88 2.58
CA PRO A 54 -7.46 -5.97 2.64
C PRO A 54 -6.85 -7.23 3.27
N LEU A 55 -5.56 -7.50 3.07
CA LEU A 55 -4.87 -8.62 3.71
C LEU A 55 -4.85 -8.48 5.23
N VAL A 56 -4.46 -7.31 5.74
CA VAL A 56 -4.36 -7.07 7.18
C VAL A 56 -5.75 -7.02 7.83
N ARG A 57 -6.77 -6.47 7.14
CA ARG A 57 -8.16 -6.49 7.60
C ARG A 57 -8.74 -7.88 7.82
N ALA A 58 -8.17 -8.92 7.20
CA ALA A 58 -8.64 -10.29 7.40
C ALA A 58 -8.31 -10.84 8.80
N ALA A 59 -7.34 -10.25 9.51
CA ALA A 59 -6.87 -10.73 10.81
C ALA A 59 -6.81 -9.64 11.91
N TRP A 60 -6.85 -8.36 11.54
CA TRP A 60 -6.78 -7.22 12.45
C TRP A 60 -7.86 -6.18 12.18
N ASP A 61 -8.01 -5.22 13.09
CA ASP A 61 -8.98 -4.15 12.95
C ASP A 61 -8.67 -3.16 11.82
N ALA A 62 -9.66 -2.34 11.50
CA ALA A 62 -9.57 -1.37 10.42
C ALA A 62 -8.55 -0.25 10.65
N ALA A 63 -8.29 0.13 11.90
CA ALA A 63 -7.33 1.19 12.22
C ALA A 63 -5.90 0.67 11.99
N PHE A 64 -5.61 -0.52 12.49
CA PHE A 64 -4.33 -1.20 12.29
C PHE A 64 -4.03 -1.48 10.83
N ALA A 65 -5.01 -1.99 10.08
CA ALA A 65 -4.85 -2.23 8.64
C ALA A 65 -4.57 -0.94 7.85
N ASN A 66 -5.15 0.19 8.26
CA ASN A 66 -4.88 1.48 7.64
C ASN A 66 -3.47 1.99 7.98
N GLU A 67 -3.05 1.88 9.24
CA GLU A 67 -1.70 2.24 9.66
C GLU A 67 -0.66 1.46 8.85
N LEU A 68 -0.80 0.13 8.78
CA LEU A 68 0.17 -0.74 8.13
C LEU A 68 0.24 -0.54 6.61
N ALA A 69 -0.90 -0.29 5.95
CA ALA A 69 -0.92 0.05 4.52
C ALA A 69 -0.16 1.36 4.22
N LEU A 70 -0.33 2.39 5.07
CA LEU A 70 0.39 3.65 4.93
C LEU A 70 1.89 3.49 5.21
N GLN A 71 2.27 2.64 6.18
CA GLN A 71 3.68 2.32 6.44
C GLN A 71 4.33 1.62 5.23
N VAL A 72 3.68 0.60 4.67
CA VAL A 72 4.20 -0.12 3.48
C VAL A 72 4.35 0.82 2.29
N TRP A 73 3.40 1.72 2.05
CA TRP A 73 3.50 2.76 1.02
C TRP A 73 4.75 3.63 1.17
N GLU A 74 5.05 4.04 2.41
CA GLU A 74 6.20 4.90 2.75
C GLU A 74 7.55 4.19 2.69
N LEU A 75 7.57 2.90 3.04
CA LEU A 75 8.79 2.09 3.06
C LEU A 75 9.13 1.51 1.70
N SER A 76 8.12 1.14 0.91
CA SER A 76 8.29 0.57 -0.44
C SER A 76 8.02 1.59 -1.53
N TYR A 77 6.76 1.77 -1.93
CA TYR A 77 6.43 2.37 -3.22
C TYR A 77 6.94 3.80 -3.40
N GLN A 78 7.02 4.61 -2.33
CA GLN A 78 7.60 5.95 -2.43
C GLN A 78 9.13 5.98 -2.62
N ARG A 79 9.82 4.90 -2.21
CA ARG A 79 11.28 4.76 -2.25
C ARG A 79 11.77 3.91 -3.43
N LEU A 80 10.86 3.26 -4.16
CA LEU A 80 11.21 2.46 -5.33
C LEU A 80 11.93 3.29 -6.41
N PRO A 81 12.89 2.69 -7.13
CA PRO A 81 13.46 3.26 -8.35
C PRO A 81 12.37 3.67 -9.35
N PRO A 82 12.56 4.73 -10.16
CA PRO A 82 11.58 5.16 -11.15
C PRO A 82 11.08 4.06 -12.09
N GLU A 83 11.94 3.12 -12.47
CA GLU A 83 11.64 1.98 -13.34
C GLU A 83 10.70 0.94 -12.70
N LEU A 84 10.59 0.92 -11.38
CA LEU A 84 9.66 0.06 -10.62
C LEU A 84 8.40 0.83 -10.20
N ARG A 85 8.18 2.02 -10.73
CA ARG A 85 7.00 2.85 -10.45
C ARG A 85 6.33 3.28 -11.73
N THR A 86 5.05 3.57 -11.62
CA THR A 86 4.24 4.06 -12.74
C THR A 86 3.35 5.22 -12.30
N PRO A 87 3.16 6.25 -13.15
CA PRO A 87 2.22 7.34 -12.88
C PRO A 87 0.77 6.87 -12.84
N ALA A 88 0.49 5.65 -13.32
CA ALA A 88 -0.83 5.04 -13.24
C ALA A 88 -1.22 4.58 -11.83
N CYS A 89 -0.23 4.42 -10.93
CA CYS A 89 -0.46 4.02 -9.54
C CYS A 89 -0.73 5.22 -8.64
N ARG A 90 -2.01 5.54 -8.48
CA ARG A 90 -2.50 6.63 -7.64
C ARG A 90 -4.00 6.44 -7.39
N ASP A 91 -4.51 7.10 -6.36
CA ASP A 91 -5.95 7.24 -6.09
C ASP A 91 -6.70 7.71 -7.35
N GLY A 92 -7.69 6.92 -7.79
CA GLY A 92 -8.46 7.11 -9.02
C GLY A 92 -7.66 6.90 -10.31
N GLY A 93 -6.46 6.33 -10.23
CA GLY A 93 -5.60 6.04 -11.38
C GLY A 93 -6.00 4.78 -12.14
N PRO A 94 -5.43 4.54 -13.34
CA PRO A 94 -5.73 3.32 -14.12
C PRO A 94 -5.40 2.00 -13.42
N LEU A 95 -4.52 2.01 -12.41
CA LEU A 95 -4.16 0.83 -11.62
C LEU A 95 -4.80 0.81 -10.23
N ASP A 96 -5.73 1.72 -9.96
CA ASP A 96 -6.50 1.69 -8.72
C ASP A 96 -7.49 0.52 -8.76
N ARG A 97 -7.37 -0.38 -7.78
CA ARG A 97 -8.24 -1.55 -7.61
C ARG A 97 -9.58 -1.21 -6.97
N ASP A 98 -9.70 -0.04 -6.34
CA ASP A 98 -10.94 0.43 -5.72
C ASP A 98 -11.24 1.91 -6.08
N PRO A 99 -11.46 2.23 -7.36
CA PRO A 99 -11.65 3.62 -7.82
C PRO A 99 -12.96 4.26 -7.31
N GLY A 100 -13.84 3.50 -6.66
CA GLY A 100 -15.04 4.01 -6.00
C GLY A 100 -14.77 4.58 -4.61
N SER A 101 -13.55 4.44 -4.10
CA SER A 101 -13.13 4.81 -2.77
C SER A 101 -11.90 5.72 -2.85
N SER A 102 -11.84 6.76 -2.01
CA SER A 102 -10.62 7.57 -1.86
C SER A 102 -9.65 6.98 -0.81
N ALA A 103 -9.85 5.72 -0.42
CA ALA A 103 -9.00 5.05 0.55
C ALA A 103 -7.77 4.47 -0.17
N TRP A 104 -6.67 5.23 -0.17
CA TRP A 104 -5.44 4.89 -0.88
C TRP A 104 -4.23 4.74 0.07
N PRO A 105 -3.25 3.87 -0.23
CA PRO A 105 -3.30 2.81 -1.26
C PRO A 105 -4.20 1.66 -0.83
#